data_AF-A0A972RHZ0-F1
#
_entry.id   AF-A0A972RHZ0-F1
#
_cell.length_a   1.000
_cell.length_b   1.000
_cell.length_c   1.000
_cell.angle_alpha   90.00
_cell.angle_beta   90.00
_cell.angle_gamma   90.00
#
_symmetry.space_group_name_H-M   'P 1'
#
loop_
_entity.id
_entity.type
_entity.pdbx_description
1 polymer ?
#
loop_
_entity_poly.entity_id
_entity_poly.type
_entity_poly.pdbx_seq_one_letter_code
_entity_poly.pdbx_strand_id
1 'polypeptide(L)' 'MKTEYPDDSPYPSFLVLGFVNSRVLHVIVARNPESNDCYVITAYPPNPDQWQPDFEKRK' A
#
# COMPACT_ATOMS: atom_id res chain seq x y z
N MET A 1 -5.61 6.85 3.33
CA MET A 1 -4.60 6.66 4.40
C MET A 1 -3.36 5.96 3.83
N LYS A 2 -2.19 6.11 4.46
CA LYS A 2 -0.92 5.47 4.07
C LYS A 2 -0.26 4.87 5.31
N THR A 3 0.08 3.58 5.28
CA THR A 3 0.88 2.91 6.33
C THR A 3 2.32 2.81 5.84
N GLU A 4 3.28 3.10 6.71
CA GLU A 4 4.70 3.16 6.36
C GLU A 4 5.47 1.96 6.90
N TYR A 5 6.41 1.46 6.10
CA TYR A 5 7.35 0.40 6.43
C TYR A 5 8.76 0.96 6.19
N PRO A 6 9.29 1.75 7.14
CA PRO A 6 10.56 2.47 6.96
C PRO A 6 11.77 1.52 6.91
N ASP A 7 11.64 0.33 7.47
CA ASP A 7 12.72 -0.66 7.57
C ASP A 7 12.83 -1.58 6.36
N ASP A 8 11.94 -1.44 5.37
CA ASP A 8 11.99 -2.20 4.12
C ASP A 8 13.23 -1.82 3.29
N SER A 9 13.81 -2.83 2.62
CA SER A 9 15.01 -2.70 1.78
C SER A 9 14.68 -3.07 0.33
N PRO A 10 15.21 -2.35 -0.68
CA PRO A 10 16.24 -1.30 -0.63
C PRO A 10 15.75 0.10 -0.27
N TYR A 11 14.43 0.34 -0.27
CA TYR A 11 13.85 1.64 0.06
C TYR A 11 12.63 1.47 0.97
N PRO A 12 12.31 2.47 1.82
CA PRO A 12 11.08 2.51 2.57
C PRO A 12 9.86 2.24 1.68
N SER A 13 8.98 1.38 2.16
CA SER A 13 7.76 1.03 1.45
C SER A 13 6.51 1.51 2.17
N PHE A 14 5.42 1.54 1.43
CA PHE A 14 4.18 2.12 1.87
C PHE A 14 3.00 1.32 1.37
N LEU A 15 2.07 0.98 2.26
CA LEU A 15 0.74 0.52 1.86
C LEU A 15 -0.13 1.73 1.56
N VAL A 16 -0.67 1.76 0.34
CA VAL A 16 -1.59 2.76 -0.15
C VAL A 16 -2.94 2.11 -0.45
N LEU A 17 -4.01 2.70 0.08
CA LEU A 17 -5.38 2.37 -0.27
C LEU A 17 -5.83 3.22 -1.46
N GLY A 18 -6.22 2.58 -2.56
CA GLY A 18 -6.68 3.22 -3.79
C GLY A 18 -8.04 2.72 -4.25
N PHE A 19 -8.73 3.54 -5.05
CA PHE A 19 -10.03 3.23 -5.63
C PHE A 19 -9.96 3.38 -7.16
N VAL A 20 -10.26 2.32 -7.90
CA VAL A 20 -10.23 2.32 -9.37
C VAL A 20 -11.47 1.63 -9.90
N ASN A 21 -12.29 2.31 -10.71
CA ASN A 21 -13.51 1.76 -11.30
C ASN A 21 -14.39 1.02 -10.28
N SER A 22 -14.65 1.66 -9.13
CA SER A 22 -15.42 1.12 -8.00
C SER A 22 -14.80 -0.08 -7.27
N ARG A 23 -13.52 -0.42 -7.55
CA ARG A 23 -12.78 -1.45 -6.83
C ARG A 23 -11.79 -0.84 -5.87
N VAL A 24 -11.68 -1.45 -4.70
CA VAL A 24 -10.69 -1.11 -3.68
C VAL A 24 -9.41 -1.91 -3.93
N LEU A 25 -8.26 -1.25 -3.85
CA LEU A 25 -6.95 -1.86 -4.02
C LEU A 25 -6.01 -1.43 -2.90
N HIS A 26 -5.29 -2.42 -2.38
CA HIS A 26 -4.09 -2.24 -1.58
C HIS A 26 -2.88 -2.36 -2.49
N VAL A 27 -2.07 -1.31 -2.52
CA VAL A 27 -0.83 -1.28 -3.29
C VAL A 27 0.32 -1.02 -2.34
N ILE A 28 1.31 -1.90 -2.37
CA ILE A 28 2.57 -1.66 -1.66
C ILE A 28 3.56 -1.05 -2.66
N VAL A 29 4.06 0.14 -2.34
CA VAL A 29 4.98 0.89 -3.18
C VAL A 29 6.23 1.25 -2.37
N ALA A 30 7.41 0.95 -2.90
CA ALA A 30 8.67 1.49 -2.41
C ALA A 30 9.01 2.77 -3.17
N ARG A 31 9.54 3.79 -2.48
CA ARG A 31 9.94 5.05 -3.13
C ARG A 31 11.42 5.31 -2.91
N ASN A 32 12.17 5.47 -4.00
CA ASN A 32 13.54 5.96 -3.92
C ASN A 32 13.51 7.48 -3.64
N PRO A 33 14.03 7.95 -2.49
CA PRO A 33 14.00 9.37 -2.14
C PRO A 33 14.92 10.24 -3.00
N GLU A 34 15.95 9.66 -3.62
CA GLU A 34 16.93 10.39 -4.45
C GLU A 34 16.41 10.62 -5.87
N SER A 35 15.91 9.57 -6.53
CA SER A 35 15.44 9.65 -7.92
C SER A 35 13.95 9.99 -8.04
N ASN A 36 13.19 9.92 -6.94
CA ASN A 36 11.73 9.95 -6.92
C ASN A 36 11.03 8.78 -7.66
N ASP A 37 11.76 7.73 -8.02
CA ASP A 37 11.15 6.54 -8.61
C ASP A 37 10.25 5.83 -7.60
N CYS A 38 9.13 5.31 -8.09
CA CYS A 38 8.22 4.47 -7.34
C CYS A 38 8.20 3.06 -7.91
N TYR A 39 8.39 2.08 -7.05
CA TYR A 39 8.42 0.67 -7.39
C TYR A 39 7.19 0.00 -6.79
N VAL A 40 6.30 -0.52 -7.65
CA VAL A 40 5.15 -1.31 -7.19
C VAL A 40 5.67 -2.70 -6.81
N ILE A 41 5.55 -3.05 -5.53
CA ILE A 41 5.92 -4.36 -5.03
C ILE A 41 4.76 -5.35 -5.26
N THR A 42 3.54 -4.97 -4.86
CA THR A 42 2.34 -5.77 -5.09
C THR A 42 1.08 -4.90 -5.10
N ALA A 43 0.05 -5.38 -5.79
CA ALA A 43 -1.29 -4.78 -5.79
C ALA A 43 -2.34 -5.90 -5.64
N TYR A 44 -3.25 -5.75 -4.68
CA TYR A 44 -4.26 -6.77 -4.38
C TYR A 44 -5.55 -6.14 -3.85
N PRO A 45 -6.73 -6.76 -4.05
CA PRO A 45 -7.95 -6.35 -3.37
C PRO A 45 -7.88 -6.73 -1.88
N PRO A 46 -8.21 -5.82 -0.93
CA PRO A 46 -8.16 -6.14 0.49
C PRO A 46 -9.19 -7.22 0.84
N ASN A 47 -8.79 -8.17 1.70
CA ASN A 47 -9.69 -9.20 2.21
C ASN A 47 -10.56 -8.66 3.37
N PRO A 48 -11.91 -8.59 3.25
CA PRO A 48 -12.79 -8.08 4.31
C PRO A 48 -12.68 -8.81 5.65
N ASP A 49 -12.17 -10.06 5.67
CA ASP A 49 -11.95 -10.79 6.91
C ASP A 49 -10.76 -10.25 7.70
N GLN A 50 -9.75 -9.70 7.02
CA GLN A 50 -8.48 -9.24 7.61
C GLN A 50 -8.47 -7.74 7.93
N TRP A 51 -9.42 -6.97 7.37
CA TRP A 51 -9.41 -5.51 7.40
C TRP A 51 -10.73 -4.95 7.96
N GLN A 52 -10.66 -3.79 8.60
CA GLN A 52 -11.84 -3.03 9.00
C GLN A 52 -12.69 -2.65 7.77
N PRO A 53 -13.98 -2.29 7.93
CA PRO A 53 -14.88 -2.02 6.80
C PRO A 53 -14.43 -0.89 5.87
N ASP A 54 -13.59 0.03 6.34
CA ASP A 54 -12.98 1.11 5.55
C ASP A 54 -11.71 0.68 4.80
N PHE A 55 -11.24 -0.55 5.03
CA PHE A 55 -10.01 -1.13 4.53
C PHE A 55 -8.72 -0.40 4.93
N GLU A 56 -8.76 0.56 5.86
CA GLU A 56 -7.58 1.35 6.22
C GLU A 56 -6.70 0.68 7.29
N LYS A 57 -7.30 -0.17 8.12
CA LYS A 57 -6.62 -0.83 9.25
C LYS A 57 -6.90 -2.32 9.26
N ARG A 58 -5.89 -3.12 9.62
CA ARG A 58 -6.07 -4.54 9.89
C ARG A 58 -6.92 -4.73 11.16
N LYS A 59 -7.68 -5.83 11.23
CA LYS A 59 -8.38 -6.25 12.45
C LYS A 59 -7.41 -6.74 13.51
#